data_AF-A0A925RW50-F1
#
_entry.id   AF-A0A925RW50-F1
#
_cell.length_a   1.000
_cell.length_b   1.000
_cell.length_c   1.000
_cell.angle_alpha   90.00
_cell.angle_beta   90.00
_cell.angle_gamma   90.00
#
_symmetry.space_group_name_H-M   'P 1'
#
loop_
_entity.id
_entity.type
_entity.pdbx_description
1 polymer ?
#
loop_
_entity_poly.entity_id
_entity_poly.type
_entity_poly.pdbx_seq_one_letter_code
_entity_poly.pdbx_strand_id
1 'polypeptide(L)'
;MRNPGRTARRSSIVAGVAIACGVAAILFFDVESQSVIPILVMSTSFTIALFALGVLGHALVAARRLRRLRAGEGLIARWRLTPDEWRAFVYWDQQRNADDRAHMNTLTMRQRMPKEGIEVFVGEKELAVDGFVQSMRVGGFASSLEGIAWLEGAPSVIECWLRVPSGRHSTIVTSLRFPVAGDARAEGIRAYDHFRGFAEAAQARTSIAMRNPKRTIQVCLGLLAICAAAAIWGFASRHDGQSVAPLVAAVCGVIIGMACLLMIAIVALMMPREGRPPD
;
A
#
# COMPACT_ATOMS: atom_id res chain seq x y z
N MET A 1 -3.93 -6.68 2.05
CA MET A 1 -3.02 -7.58 1.28
C MET A 1 -3.30 -9.04 1.62
N ARG A 2 -3.56 -9.88 0.62
CA ARG A 2 -3.87 -11.32 0.82
C ARG A 2 -2.60 -12.17 0.95
N ASN A 3 -2.56 -13.06 1.94
CA ASN A 3 -1.51 -14.08 2.13
C ASN A 3 -0.08 -13.52 2.08
N PRO A 4 0.33 -12.69 3.05
CA PRO A 4 1.57 -11.93 2.97
C PRO A 4 2.82 -12.80 2.83
N GLY A 5 2.88 -13.96 3.47
CA GLY A 5 4.00 -14.88 3.35
C GLY A 5 4.18 -15.44 1.93
N ARG A 6 3.08 -15.77 1.24
CA ARG A 6 3.12 -16.27 -0.15
C ARG A 6 3.55 -15.16 -1.12
N THR A 7 3.07 -13.94 -0.91
CA THR A 7 3.48 -12.77 -1.70
C THR A 7 4.95 -12.48 -1.49
N ALA A 8 5.45 -12.47 -0.25
CA ALA A 8 6.87 -12.28 0.04
C ALA A 8 7.74 -13.33 -0.68
N ARG A 9 7.37 -14.61 -0.61
CA ARG A 9 8.10 -15.69 -1.32
C ARG A 9 8.11 -15.51 -2.84
N ARG A 10 6.98 -15.11 -3.44
CA ARG A 10 6.92 -14.87 -4.89
C ARG A 10 7.75 -13.67 -5.30
N SER A 11 7.64 -12.57 -4.57
CA SER A 11 8.41 -11.35 -4.83
C SER A 11 9.91 -11.54 -4.65
N SER A 12 10.35 -12.37 -3.68
CA SER A 12 11.77 -12.69 -3.53
C SER A 12 12.31 -13.50 -4.71
N ILE A 13 11.52 -14.45 -5.24
CA ILE A 13 11.90 -15.21 -6.44
C ILE A 13 12.00 -14.27 -7.66
N VAL A 14 11.01 -13.41 -7.89
CA VAL A 14 11.02 -12.45 -9.00
C VAL A 14 12.19 -11.48 -8.90
N ALA A 15 12.46 -10.95 -7.69
CA ALA A 15 13.61 -10.07 -7.46
C ALA A 15 14.93 -10.80 -7.75
N GLY A 16 15.09 -12.02 -7.26
CA GLY A 16 16.29 -12.84 -7.49
C GLY A 16 16.54 -13.12 -8.97
N VAL A 17 15.49 -13.51 -9.72
CA VAL A 17 15.58 -13.74 -11.17
C VAL A 17 15.92 -12.45 -11.91
N ALA A 18 15.28 -11.33 -11.59
CA ALA A 18 15.56 -10.05 -12.23
C ALA A 18 17.01 -9.58 -11.99
N ILE A 19 17.52 -9.74 -10.77
CA ILE A 19 18.92 -9.44 -10.45
C ILE A 19 19.86 -10.36 -11.23
N ALA A 20 19.59 -11.67 -11.27
CA ALA A 20 20.41 -12.62 -12.02
C ALA A 20 20.45 -12.30 -13.51
N CYS A 21 19.31 -11.95 -14.13
CA CYS A 21 19.25 -11.50 -15.53
C CYS A 21 20.04 -10.20 -15.75
N GLY A 22 19.93 -9.22 -14.84
CA GLY A 22 20.71 -7.98 -14.92
C GLY A 22 22.22 -8.24 -14.83
N VAL A 23 22.65 -9.11 -13.92
CA VAL A 23 24.07 -9.50 -13.77
C VAL A 23 24.55 -10.28 -15.00
N ALA A 24 23.78 -11.25 -15.49
CA ALA A 24 24.12 -11.97 -16.71
C ALA A 24 24.23 -11.00 -17.90
N ALA A 25 23.36 -9.99 -17.98
CA ALA A 25 23.46 -9.00 -19.04
C ALA A 25 24.78 -8.21 -18.99
N ILE A 26 25.26 -7.87 -17.79
CA ILE A 26 26.56 -7.21 -17.59
C ILE A 26 27.73 -8.14 -17.95
N LEU A 27 27.64 -9.43 -17.62
CA LEU A 27 28.73 -10.39 -17.81
C LEU A 27 28.86 -10.91 -19.25
N PHE A 28 27.74 -11.04 -19.97
CA PHE A 28 27.70 -11.73 -21.27
C PHE A 28 27.50 -10.79 -22.46
N PHE A 29 27.00 -9.57 -22.25
CA PHE A 29 26.96 -8.60 -23.33
C PHE A 29 28.18 -7.70 -23.25
N ASP A 30 28.98 -7.77 -24.31
CA ASP A 30 30.07 -6.84 -24.51
C ASP A 30 29.51 -5.42 -24.64
N VAL A 31 29.88 -4.56 -23.68
CA VAL A 31 29.44 -3.15 -23.63
C VAL A 31 29.99 -2.37 -24.82
N GLU A 32 31.04 -2.88 -25.49
CA GLU A 32 31.57 -2.33 -26.74
C GLU A 32 30.70 -2.59 -27.97
N SER A 33 29.79 -3.58 -27.90
CA SER A 33 28.81 -3.75 -28.97
C SER A 33 27.87 -2.54 -28.95
N GLN A 34 27.81 -1.75 -30.03
CA GLN A 34 26.90 -0.60 -30.19
C GLN A 34 25.40 -1.00 -30.20
N SER A 35 25.08 -2.19 -29.69
CA SER A 35 23.74 -2.71 -29.57
C SER A 35 23.00 -2.02 -28.42
N VAL A 36 21.76 -1.62 -28.67
CA VAL A 36 20.85 -1.08 -27.64
C VAL A 36 20.29 -2.17 -26.71
N ILE A 37 20.44 -3.44 -27.08
CA ILE A 37 19.82 -4.59 -26.39
C ILE A 37 20.34 -4.74 -24.94
N PRO A 38 21.65 -4.69 -24.63
CA PRO A 38 22.15 -4.87 -23.27
C PRO A 38 21.65 -3.76 -22.34
N ILE A 39 21.59 -2.53 -22.84
CA ILE A 39 21.08 -1.36 -22.11
C ILE A 39 19.60 -1.56 -21.74
N LEU A 40 18.78 -2.00 -22.72
CA LEU A 40 17.38 -2.29 -22.48
C LEU A 40 17.21 -3.42 -21.45
N VAL A 41 17.92 -4.54 -21.62
CA VAL A 41 17.85 -5.69 -20.68
C VAL A 41 18.25 -5.27 -19.28
N MET A 42 19.33 -4.50 -19.12
CA MET A 42 19.80 -4.02 -17.82
C MET A 42 18.78 -3.07 -17.17
N SER A 43 18.26 -2.09 -17.92
CA SER A 43 17.29 -1.11 -17.41
C SER A 43 15.97 -1.76 -16.98
N THR A 44 15.46 -2.70 -17.78
CA THR A 44 14.24 -3.45 -17.47
C THR A 44 14.46 -4.36 -16.26
N SER A 45 15.59 -5.08 -16.22
CA SER A 45 15.92 -5.99 -15.11
C SER A 45 16.04 -5.22 -13.79
N PHE A 46 16.72 -4.07 -13.81
CA PHE A 46 16.85 -3.20 -12.65
C PHE A 46 15.49 -2.67 -12.18
N THR A 47 14.64 -2.22 -13.11
CA THR A 47 13.29 -1.72 -12.79
C THR A 47 12.42 -2.80 -12.17
N ILE A 48 12.44 -4.02 -12.73
CA ILE A 48 11.71 -5.17 -12.17
C ILE A 48 12.24 -5.51 -10.78
N ALA A 49 13.56 -5.51 -10.59
CA ALA A 49 14.18 -5.81 -9.30
C ALA A 49 13.76 -4.79 -8.23
N LEU A 50 13.81 -3.49 -8.52
CA LEU A 50 13.37 -2.45 -7.59
C LEU A 50 11.89 -2.58 -7.23
N PHE A 51 11.03 -2.80 -8.24
CA PHE A 51 9.61 -3.02 -7.99
C PHE A 51 9.37 -4.25 -7.12
N ALA A 52 10.02 -5.37 -7.45
CA ALA A 52 9.90 -6.63 -6.70
C ALA A 52 10.39 -6.48 -5.25
N LEU A 53 11.48 -5.73 -5.00
CA LEU A 53 11.97 -5.40 -3.66
C LEU A 53 10.97 -4.54 -2.88
N GLY A 54 10.34 -3.56 -3.52
CA GLY A 54 9.27 -2.76 -2.91
C GLY A 54 8.08 -3.62 -2.47
N VAL A 55 7.60 -4.50 -3.36
CA VAL A 55 6.53 -5.46 -3.04
C VAL A 55 6.95 -6.43 -1.93
N LEU A 56 8.20 -6.92 -1.96
CA LEU A 56 8.75 -7.80 -0.93
C LEU A 56 8.77 -7.10 0.45
N GLY A 57 9.28 -5.87 0.53
CA GLY A 57 9.32 -5.09 1.76
C GLY A 57 7.91 -4.89 2.34
N HIS A 58 6.96 -4.48 1.49
CA HIS A 58 5.55 -4.36 1.88
C HIS A 58 4.98 -5.71 2.38
N ALA A 59 5.30 -6.81 1.68
CA ALA A 59 4.83 -8.14 2.05
C ALA A 59 5.41 -8.65 3.37
N LEU A 60 6.70 -8.40 3.63
CA LEU A 60 7.37 -8.75 4.88
C LEU A 60 6.79 -7.97 6.07
N VAL A 61 6.51 -6.68 5.89
CA VAL A 61 5.86 -5.85 6.90
C VAL A 61 4.48 -6.41 7.24
N ALA A 62 3.64 -6.71 6.26
CA ALA A 62 2.33 -7.30 6.49
C ALA A 62 2.41 -8.74 7.06
N ALA A 63 3.43 -9.52 6.70
CA ALA A 63 3.66 -10.84 7.30
C ALA A 63 4.08 -10.73 8.78
N ARG A 64 4.91 -9.73 9.12
CA ARG A 64 5.28 -9.44 10.51
C ARG A 64 4.06 -8.99 11.32
N ARG A 65 3.23 -8.11 10.77
CA ARG A 65 1.97 -7.67 11.38
C ARG A 65 1.04 -8.83 11.68
N LEU A 66 0.78 -9.70 10.68
CA LEU A 66 -0.03 -10.89 10.88
C LEU A 66 0.53 -11.82 11.96
N ARG A 67 1.87 -12.00 12.00
CA ARG A 67 2.52 -12.80 13.06
C ARG A 67 2.32 -12.20 14.45
N ARG A 68 2.48 -10.88 14.60
CA ARG A 68 2.25 -10.17 15.86
C ARG A 68 0.80 -10.31 16.34
N LEU A 69 -0.17 -10.10 15.43
CA LEU A 69 -1.59 -10.29 15.73
C LEU A 69 -1.91 -11.72 16.18
N ARG A 70 -1.33 -12.72 15.51
CA ARG A 70 -1.48 -14.14 15.90
C ARG A 70 -0.84 -14.46 17.24
N ALA A 71 0.23 -13.77 17.60
CA ALA A 71 0.85 -13.86 18.91
C ALA A 71 0.08 -13.10 20.01
N GLY A 72 -1.01 -12.40 19.67
CA GLY A 72 -1.82 -11.63 20.61
C GLY A 72 -1.32 -10.20 20.87
N GLU A 73 -0.23 -9.77 20.22
CA GLU A 73 0.31 -8.42 20.42
C GLU A 73 -0.62 -7.37 19.80
N GLY A 74 -1.13 -6.45 20.63
CA GLY A 74 -2.04 -5.39 20.20
C GLY A 74 -3.38 -5.92 19.69
N LEU A 75 -3.81 -7.10 20.14
CA LEU A 75 -5.09 -7.71 19.79
C LEU A 75 -6.22 -7.08 20.61
N ILE A 76 -7.27 -6.61 19.93
CA ILE A 76 -8.49 -6.06 20.54
C ILE A 76 -9.57 -7.14 20.63
N ALA A 77 -9.74 -7.90 19.55
CA ALA A 77 -10.73 -8.96 19.48
C ALA A 77 -10.29 -10.06 18.50
N ARG A 78 -10.74 -11.27 18.77
CA ARG A 78 -10.55 -12.44 17.91
C ARG A 78 -11.77 -13.32 17.98
N TRP A 79 -12.24 -13.76 16.82
CA TRP A 79 -13.29 -14.78 16.73
C TRP A 79 -13.06 -15.67 15.53
N ARG A 80 -13.79 -16.78 15.48
CA ARG A 80 -13.76 -17.74 14.38
C ARG A 80 -15.16 -17.90 13.83
N LEU A 81 -15.25 -17.84 12.51
CA LEU A 81 -16.47 -18.05 11.75
C LEU A 81 -16.55 -19.50 11.31
N THR A 82 -17.72 -20.10 11.52
CA THR A 82 -18.06 -21.40 10.95
C THR A 82 -18.17 -21.33 9.43
N PRO A 83 -18.10 -22.49 8.73
CA PRO A 83 -18.37 -22.55 7.30
C PRO A 83 -19.74 -21.98 6.89
N ASP A 84 -20.75 -22.09 7.75
CA ASP A 84 -22.11 -21.67 7.45
C ASP A 84 -22.27 -20.16 7.58
N GLU A 85 -21.74 -19.57 8.65
CA GLU A 85 -21.70 -18.12 8.83
C GLU A 85 -20.93 -17.42 7.71
N TRP A 86 -19.80 -18.00 7.28
CA TRP A 86 -19.06 -17.45 6.14
C TRP A 86 -19.87 -17.52 4.84
N ARG A 87 -20.53 -18.64 4.57
CA ARG A 87 -21.37 -18.77 3.36
C ARG A 87 -22.51 -17.75 3.37
N ALA A 88 -23.17 -17.57 4.52
CA ALA A 88 -24.20 -16.56 4.70
C ALA A 88 -23.66 -15.15 4.45
N PHE A 89 -22.48 -14.83 4.99
CA PHE A 89 -21.80 -13.55 4.73
C PHE A 89 -21.46 -13.34 3.24
N VAL A 90 -20.89 -14.34 2.56
CA VAL A 90 -20.55 -14.23 1.14
C VAL A 90 -21.82 -13.96 0.31
N TYR A 91 -22.92 -14.66 0.60
CA TYR A 91 -24.19 -14.44 -0.08
C TYR A 91 -24.77 -13.04 0.19
N TRP A 92 -24.68 -12.58 1.43
CA TRP A 92 -25.11 -11.23 1.81
C TRP A 92 -24.27 -10.14 1.11
N ASP A 93 -22.94 -10.27 1.08
CA ASP A 93 -22.06 -9.28 0.46
C ASP A 93 -22.21 -9.22 -1.07
N GLN A 94 -22.50 -10.36 -1.71
CA GLN A 94 -22.81 -10.41 -3.13
C GLN A 94 -24.05 -9.59 -3.47
N GLN A 95 -25.12 -9.71 -2.67
CA GLN A 95 -26.32 -8.89 -2.84
C GLN A 95 -26.01 -7.42 -2.62
N ARG A 96 -25.29 -7.09 -1.53
CA ARG A 96 -24.91 -5.71 -1.22
C ARG A 96 -24.07 -5.06 -2.32
N ASN A 97 -23.13 -5.80 -2.91
CA ASN A 97 -22.31 -5.30 -4.03
C ASN A 97 -23.11 -5.15 -5.33
N ALA A 98 -24.20 -5.90 -5.51
CA ALA A 98 -25.11 -5.74 -6.65
C ALA A 98 -25.91 -4.43 -6.51
N ASP A 99 -26.35 -4.11 -5.30
CA ASP A 99 -27.15 -2.92 -4.99
C ASP A 99 -26.32 -1.63 -4.94
N ASP A 100 -25.11 -1.69 -4.36
CA ASP A 100 -24.23 -0.54 -4.20
C ASP A 100 -22.82 -0.82 -4.74
N ARG A 101 -22.65 -0.54 -6.03
CA ARG A 101 -21.35 -0.67 -6.72
C ARG A 101 -20.34 0.40 -6.31
N ALA A 102 -20.76 1.50 -5.69
CA ALA A 102 -19.82 2.55 -5.28
C ALA A 102 -18.97 2.08 -4.09
N HIS A 103 -19.51 1.19 -3.26
CA HIS A 103 -18.88 0.71 -2.04
C HIS A 103 -18.46 -0.77 -2.13
N MET A 104 -17.84 -1.20 -3.22
CA MET A 104 -17.43 -2.61 -3.36
C MET A 104 -16.55 -3.06 -2.18
N ASN A 105 -16.81 -4.28 -1.69
CA ASN A 105 -16.02 -4.87 -0.62
C ASN A 105 -14.60 -5.20 -1.11
N THR A 106 -13.60 -4.68 -0.41
CA THR A 106 -12.17 -4.91 -0.66
C THR A 106 -11.71 -6.27 -0.19
N LEU A 107 -12.46 -6.94 0.70
CA LEU A 107 -12.15 -8.28 1.16
C LEU A 107 -12.35 -9.29 0.03
N THR A 108 -11.25 -9.85 -0.48
CA THR A 108 -11.33 -10.91 -1.49
C THR A 108 -11.77 -12.22 -0.87
N MET A 109 -13.02 -12.59 -1.09
CA MET A 109 -13.61 -13.81 -0.54
C MET A 109 -13.05 -15.07 -1.20
N ARG A 110 -12.80 -16.10 -0.40
CA ARG A 110 -12.49 -17.45 -0.89
C ARG A 110 -13.78 -18.20 -1.19
N GLN A 111 -13.82 -18.90 -2.33
CA GLN A 111 -14.94 -19.78 -2.66
C GLN A 111 -14.89 -21.11 -1.89
N ARG A 112 -13.69 -21.69 -1.71
CA ARG A 112 -13.53 -22.98 -1.02
C ARG A 112 -13.28 -22.79 0.46
N MET A 113 -14.23 -23.13 1.33
CA MET A 113 -14.06 -22.97 2.78
C MET A 113 -13.09 -23.98 3.41
N PRO A 114 -12.29 -23.58 4.42
CA PRO A 114 -11.51 -24.52 5.23
C PRO A 114 -12.45 -25.18 6.25
N LYS A 115 -12.21 -26.46 6.55
CA LYS A 115 -12.99 -27.19 7.57
C LYS A 115 -12.89 -26.56 8.95
N GLU A 116 -11.74 -25.95 9.23
CA GLU A 116 -11.43 -25.28 10.50
C GLU A 116 -12.15 -23.93 10.69
N GLY A 117 -12.87 -23.43 9.68
CA GLY A 117 -13.46 -22.08 9.71
C GLY A 117 -12.46 -20.96 9.45
N ILE A 118 -12.94 -19.71 9.43
CA ILE A 118 -12.11 -18.53 9.17
C ILE A 118 -11.90 -17.76 10.45
N GLU A 119 -10.66 -17.45 10.76
CA GLU A 119 -10.34 -16.57 11.89
C GLU A 119 -10.35 -15.10 11.46
N VAL A 120 -10.93 -14.28 12.34
CA VAL A 120 -10.89 -12.83 12.28
C VAL A 120 -10.05 -12.33 13.45
N PHE A 121 -9.04 -11.53 13.16
CA PHE A 121 -8.22 -10.84 14.15
C PHE A 121 -8.41 -9.34 13.98
N VAL A 122 -8.82 -8.68 15.04
CA VAL A 122 -8.91 -7.23 15.12
C VAL A 122 -7.82 -6.77 16.07
N GLY A 123 -6.83 -6.05 15.54
CA GLY A 123 -5.80 -5.41 16.34
C GLY A 123 -5.96 -3.90 16.39
N GLU A 124 -5.10 -3.24 17.16
CA GLU A 124 -5.15 -1.80 17.39
C GLU A 124 -5.20 -0.97 16.10
N LYS A 125 -4.49 -1.40 15.05
CA LYS A 125 -4.32 -0.65 13.80
C LYS A 125 -4.56 -1.48 12.55
N GLU A 126 -4.93 -2.74 12.72
CA GLU A 126 -4.85 -3.77 11.69
C GLU A 126 -6.03 -4.73 11.82
N LEU A 127 -6.63 -5.09 10.69
CA LEU A 127 -7.62 -6.16 10.60
C LEU A 127 -6.99 -7.31 9.82
N ALA A 128 -7.18 -8.55 10.28
CA ALA A 128 -6.88 -9.73 9.49
C ALA A 128 -8.07 -10.69 9.41
N VAL A 129 -8.44 -11.09 8.19
CA VAL A 129 -9.54 -12.04 7.90
C VAL A 129 -9.03 -13.03 6.85
N ASP A 130 -9.04 -14.34 7.13
CA ASP A 130 -8.59 -15.37 6.16
C ASP A 130 -7.18 -15.07 5.56
N GLY A 131 -6.28 -14.53 6.38
CA GLY A 131 -4.92 -14.15 5.94
C GLY A 131 -4.86 -12.92 5.03
N PHE A 132 -5.98 -12.27 4.74
CA PHE A 132 -6.01 -10.89 4.24
C PHE A 132 -5.75 -9.94 5.40
N VAL A 133 -4.72 -9.11 5.28
CA VAL A 133 -4.36 -8.10 6.30
C VAL A 133 -4.59 -6.70 5.75
N GLN A 134 -5.43 -5.92 6.42
CA GLN A 134 -5.68 -4.51 6.11
C GLN A 134 -5.16 -3.61 7.22
N SER A 135 -4.49 -2.53 6.83
CA SER A 135 -4.11 -1.45 7.73
C SER A 135 -5.31 -0.52 7.92
N MET A 136 -5.74 -0.33 9.17
CA MET A 136 -6.82 0.58 9.59
C MET A 136 -6.28 1.94 10.05
N ARG A 137 -5.05 2.27 9.63
CA ARG A 137 -4.37 3.50 10.01
C ARG A 137 -5.06 4.72 9.39
N VAL A 138 -4.99 5.81 10.13
CA VAL A 138 -5.43 7.13 9.73
C VAL A 138 -4.30 7.84 9.00
N GLY A 139 -4.58 8.32 7.79
CA GLY A 139 -3.68 9.17 7.01
C GLY A 139 -2.45 8.46 6.42
N GLY A 140 -1.79 9.17 5.51
CA GLY A 140 -0.64 8.69 4.73
C GLY A 140 -1.01 8.36 3.28
N PHE A 141 -0.06 7.81 2.52
CA PHE A 141 -0.23 7.43 1.11
C PHE A 141 -1.03 6.12 0.91
N ALA A 142 -1.53 5.52 1.99
CA ALA A 142 -2.29 4.27 1.99
C ALA A 142 -3.77 4.53 2.27
N SER A 143 -4.57 3.47 2.28
CA SER A 143 -6.00 3.53 2.66
C SER A 143 -6.18 4.17 4.03
N SER A 144 -7.06 5.17 4.13
CA SER A 144 -7.44 5.80 5.41
C SER A 144 -8.85 5.40 5.79
N LEU A 145 -9.07 5.04 7.05
CA LEU A 145 -10.40 4.81 7.61
C LEU A 145 -11.16 6.14 7.69
N GLU A 146 -12.34 6.21 7.06
CA GLU A 146 -13.19 7.40 7.05
C GLU A 146 -14.40 7.28 7.97
N GLY A 147 -14.91 6.06 8.12
CA GLY A 147 -16.04 5.78 8.99
C GLY A 147 -16.29 4.28 9.10
N ILE A 148 -17.25 3.94 9.94
CA ILE A 148 -17.58 2.57 10.28
C ILE A 148 -19.07 2.47 10.60
N ALA A 149 -19.69 1.35 10.25
CA ALA A 149 -21.07 1.02 10.56
C ALA A 149 -21.19 -0.42 11.07
N TRP A 150 -22.10 -0.61 12.02
CA TRP A 150 -22.56 -1.94 12.44
C TRP A 150 -23.85 -2.25 11.70
N LEU A 151 -23.85 -3.33 10.93
CA LEU A 151 -25.00 -3.80 10.16
C LEU A 151 -25.54 -5.05 10.85
N GLU A 152 -26.76 -4.95 11.41
CA GLU A 152 -27.42 -6.09 12.04
C GLU A 152 -27.85 -7.12 10.99
N GLY A 153 -27.77 -8.41 11.33
CA GLY A 153 -28.10 -9.52 10.44
C GLY A 153 -27.63 -10.86 10.97
N ALA A 154 -27.81 -11.91 10.16
CA ALA A 154 -27.29 -13.25 10.42
C ALA A 154 -26.35 -13.65 9.26
N PRO A 155 -25.05 -13.31 9.30
CA PRO A 155 -24.32 -12.73 10.44
C PRO A 155 -24.40 -11.19 10.51
N SER A 156 -24.16 -10.62 11.70
CA SER A 156 -23.90 -9.18 11.83
C SER A 156 -22.59 -8.84 11.12
N VAL A 157 -22.50 -7.65 10.54
CA VAL A 157 -21.35 -7.23 9.72
C VAL A 157 -20.83 -5.88 10.20
N ILE A 158 -19.51 -5.77 10.29
CA ILE A 158 -18.84 -4.48 10.46
C ILE A 158 -18.43 -4.00 9.07
N GLU A 159 -18.90 -2.81 8.67
CA GLU A 159 -18.51 -2.15 7.44
C GLU A 159 -17.63 -0.95 7.75
N CYS A 160 -16.41 -0.96 7.23
CA CYS A 160 -15.47 0.16 7.32
C CYS A 160 -15.33 0.85 5.96
N TRP A 161 -15.50 2.16 5.90
CA TRP A 161 -15.24 2.93 4.68
C TRP A 161 -13.79 3.38 4.65
N LEU A 162 -13.10 3.01 3.57
CA LEU A 162 -11.69 3.26 3.35
C LEU A 162 -11.51 4.18 2.14
N ARG A 163 -10.93 5.36 2.34
CA ARG A 163 -10.47 6.21 1.25
C ARG A 163 -9.15 5.65 0.72
N VAL A 164 -9.14 5.22 -0.53
CA VAL A 164 -7.97 4.67 -1.21
C VAL A 164 -7.59 5.60 -2.38
N PRO A 165 -6.31 5.95 -2.54
CA PRO A 165 -5.87 6.68 -3.73
C PRO A 165 -6.08 5.82 -4.99
N SER A 166 -6.80 6.36 -5.96
CA SER A 166 -7.04 5.75 -7.27
C SER A 166 -6.43 6.64 -8.35
N GLY A 167 -5.20 6.34 -8.75
CA GLY A 167 -4.48 7.13 -9.75
C GLY A 167 -3.99 8.50 -9.25
N ARG A 168 -3.64 9.38 -10.20
CA ARG A 168 -2.81 10.57 -9.95
C ARG A 168 -3.52 11.68 -9.16
N HIS A 169 -4.85 11.76 -9.21
CA HIS A 169 -5.65 12.83 -8.59
C HIS A 169 -7.02 12.41 -8.04
N SER A 170 -7.34 11.12 -8.02
CA SER A 170 -8.64 10.67 -7.52
C SER A 170 -8.49 9.81 -6.28
N THR A 171 -9.45 9.91 -5.37
CA THR A 171 -9.60 8.98 -4.27
C THR A 171 -10.93 8.27 -4.46
N ILE A 172 -10.90 6.96 -4.38
CA ILE A 172 -12.12 6.16 -4.33
C ILE A 172 -12.40 5.81 -2.87
N VAL A 173 -13.66 5.86 -2.49
CA VAL A 173 -14.11 5.25 -1.25
C VAL A 173 -14.40 3.79 -1.57
N THR A 174 -13.89 2.90 -0.74
CA THR A 174 -14.13 1.45 -0.84
C THR A 174 -14.61 0.96 0.51
N SER A 175 -15.35 -0.14 0.55
CA SER A 175 -15.75 -0.74 1.83
C SER A 175 -14.86 -1.92 2.18
N LEU A 176 -14.63 -2.12 3.46
CA LEU A 176 -14.13 -3.36 4.01
C LEU A 176 -15.20 -3.90 4.94
N ARG A 177 -15.88 -4.94 4.49
CA ARG A 177 -16.94 -5.60 5.26
C ARG A 177 -16.45 -6.95 5.73
N PHE A 178 -16.68 -7.25 7.00
CA PHE A 178 -16.34 -8.54 7.58
C PHE A 178 -17.39 -8.94 8.63
N PRO A 179 -17.74 -10.24 8.70
CA PRO A 179 -18.80 -10.70 9.58
C PRO A 179 -18.29 -10.94 11.00
N VAL A 180 -19.21 -10.81 11.95
CA VAL A 180 -19.04 -11.16 13.36
C VAL A 180 -19.76 -12.48 13.60
N ALA A 181 -19.07 -13.44 14.24
CA ALA A 181 -19.68 -14.71 14.60
C ALA A 181 -20.81 -14.48 15.62
N GLY A 182 -21.85 -15.31 15.58
CA GLY A 182 -23.03 -15.11 16.43
C GLY A 182 -22.72 -15.13 17.92
N ASP A 183 -21.77 -15.97 18.33
CA ASP A 183 -21.27 -16.09 19.70
C ASP A 183 -20.26 -14.99 20.10
N ALA A 184 -19.70 -14.28 19.11
CA ALA A 184 -18.66 -13.27 19.29
C ALA A 184 -19.21 -11.83 19.22
N ARG A 185 -20.49 -11.62 19.52
CA ARG A 185 -21.11 -10.28 19.44
C ARG A 185 -20.42 -9.27 20.35
N ALA A 186 -20.03 -9.66 21.56
CA ALA A 186 -19.33 -8.79 22.51
C ALA A 186 -17.95 -8.37 21.97
N GLU A 187 -17.19 -9.31 21.41
CA GLU A 187 -15.91 -9.10 20.73
C GLU A 187 -16.08 -8.14 19.55
N GLY A 188 -17.14 -8.34 18.76
CA GLY A 188 -17.49 -7.49 17.63
C GLY A 188 -17.79 -6.05 18.05
N ILE A 189 -18.56 -5.85 19.12
CA ILE A 189 -18.85 -4.51 19.65
C ILE A 189 -17.56 -3.82 20.11
N ARG A 190 -16.68 -4.52 20.84
CA ARG A 190 -15.37 -3.97 21.24
C ARG A 190 -14.53 -3.55 20.02
N ALA A 191 -14.51 -4.38 18.97
CA ALA A 191 -13.83 -4.07 17.72
C ALA A 191 -14.42 -2.84 17.01
N TYR A 192 -15.75 -2.75 16.96
CA TYR A 192 -16.49 -1.64 16.38
C TYR A 192 -16.20 -0.32 17.11
N ASP A 193 -16.36 -0.32 18.44
CA ASP A 193 -16.13 0.87 19.26
C ASP A 193 -14.69 1.38 19.15
N HIS A 194 -13.73 0.44 19.14
CA HIS A 194 -12.32 0.75 18.94
C HIS A 194 -12.08 1.47 17.61
N PHE A 195 -12.55 0.90 16.50
CA PHE A 195 -12.34 1.53 15.19
C PHE A 195 -13.18 2.79 14.96
N ARG A 196 -14.35 2.92 15.60
CA ARG A 196 -15.14 4.14 15.58
C ARG A 196 -14.35 5.31 16.18
N GLY A 197 -13.73 5.11 17.35
CA GLY A 197 -12.85 6.14 17.95
C GLY A 197 -11.66 6.49 17.06
N PHE A 198 -11.10 5.51 16.33
CA PHE A 198 -10.06 5.78 15.33
C PHE A 198 -10.56 6.60 14.15
N ALA A 199 -11.76 6.31 13.61
CA ALA A 199 -12.34 7.04 12.48
C ALA A 199 -12.68 8.49 12.86
N GLU A 200 -13.25 8.72 14.04
CA GLU A 200 -13.54 10.07 14.55
C GLU A 200 -12.25 10.88 14.73
N ALA A 201 -11.21 10.27 15.31
CA ALA A 201 -9.89 10.91 15.41
C ALA A 201 -9.24 11.14 14.04
N ALA A 202 -9.58 10.36 13.02
CA ALA A 202 -9.12 10.52 11.65
C ALA A 202 -9.67 11.77 11.00
N GLN A 203 -10.98 11.94 11.10
CA GLN A 203 -11.69 13.10 10.56
C GLN A 203 -11.17 14.39 11.21
N ALA A 204 -10.79 14.34 12.48
CA ALA A 204 -10.19 15.47 13.19
C ALA A 204 -8.72 15.77 12.79
N ARG A 205 -8.00 14.85 12.13
CA ARG A 205 -6.57 14.97 11.82
C ARG A 205 -6.33 15.10 10.31
N THR A 206 -6.19 16.33 9.83
CA THR A 206 -5.58 16.61 8.52
C THR A 206 -4.15 16.07 8.45
N SER A 207 -3.77 15.48 7.31
CA SER A 207 -2.47 14.79 7.11
C SER A 207 -1.28 15.69 7.48
N ILE A 208 -0.19 15.12 8.00
CA ILE A 208 0.99 15.90 8.44
C ILE A 208 1.63 16.69 7.29
N ALA A 209 1.60 16.16 6.06
CA ALA A 209 2.05 16.89 4.87
C ALA A 209 1.15 18.11 4.55
N MET A 210 -0.15 18.01 4.87
CA MET A 210 -1.13 19.10 4.78
C MET A 210 -1.08 20.05 5.99
N ARG A 211 -0.47 19.66 7.11
CA ARG A 211 -0.27 20.55 8.26
C ARG A 211 0.72 21.68 7.95
N ASN A 212 1.73 21.41 7.12
CA ASN A 212 2.74 22.38 6.70
C ASN A 212 3.20 22.12 5.24
N PRO A 213 2.34 22.35 4.24
CA PRO A 213 2.67 22.08 2.84
C PRO A 213 3.91 22.87 2.38
N LYS A 214 4.09 24.10 2.87
CA LYS A 214 5.26 24.94 2.61
C LYS A 214 6.58 24.26 3.01
N ARG A 215 6.63 23.65 4.20
CA ARG A 215 7.85 22.97 4.69
C ARG A 215 8.15 21.70 3.90
N THR A 216 7.12 20.95 3.51
CA THR A 216 7.26 19.77 2.64
C THR A 216 7.85 20.15 1.28
N ILE A 217 7.32 21.21 0.66
CA ILE A 217 7.83 21.74 -0.61
C ILE A 217 9.29 22.17 -0.48
N GLN A 218 9.66 22.88 0.60
CA GLN A 218 11.04 23.31 0.86
C GLN A 218 12.02 22.13 0.95
N VAL A 219 11.67 21.07 1.68
CA VAL A 219 12.51 19.86 1.79
C VAL A 219 12.67 19.17 0.43
N CYS A 220 11.58 19.03 -0.32
CA CYS A 220 11.63 18.44 -1.66
C CYS A 220 12.46 19.28 -2.65
N LEU A 221 12.40 20.61 -2.56
CA LEU A 221 13.24 21.50 -3.38
C LEU A 221 14.73 21.35 -3.03
N GLY A 222 15.07 21.25 -1.74
CA GLY A 222 16.45 20.99 -1.32
C GLY A 222 16.99 19.67 -1.85
N LEU A 223 16.21 18.59 -1.74
CA LEU A 223 16.56 17.28 -2.31
C LEU A 223 16.70 17.33 -3.84
N LEU A 224 15.79 18.04 -4.51
CA LEU A 224 15.85 18.21 -5.97
C LEU A 224 17.13 18.91 -6.41
N ALA A 225 17.56 19.96 -5.70
CA ALA A 225 18.79 20.68 -6.00
C ALA A 225 20.04 19.77 -5.88
N ILE A 226 20.10 18.95 -4.83
CA ILE A 226 21.18 17.96 -4.64
C ILE A 226 21.18 16.94 -5.78
N CYS A 227 20.01 16.44 -6.16
CA CYS A 227 19.86 15.46 -7.24
C CYS A 227 20.24 16.05 -8.60
N ALA A 228 19.89 17.31 -8.87
CA ALA A 228 20.27 18.03 -10.08
C ALA A 228 21.79 18.25 -10.14
N ALA A 229 22.43 18.62 -9.02
CA ALA A 229 23.88 18.77 -8.94
C ALA A 229 24.59 17.44 -9.23
N ALA A 230 24.12 16.33 -8.65
CA ALA A 230 24.64 14.99 -8.94
C ALA A 230 24.44 14.61 -10.41
N ALA A 231 23.29 14.99 -11.00
CA ALA A 231 23.00 14.74 -12.40
C ALA A 231 23.92 15.49 -13.37
N ILE A 232 24.10 16.79 -13.11
CA ILE A 232 24.98 17.66 -13.89
C ILE A 232 26.43 17.19 -13.78
N TRP A 233 26.91 16.92 -12.56
CA TRP A 233 28.27 16.41 -12.33
C TRP A 233 28.49 15.10 -13.07
N GLY A 234 27.54 14.16 -12.93
CA GLY A 234 27.60 12.86 -13.59
C GLY A 234 27.65 12.96 -15.12
N PHE A 235 26.90 13.90 -15.70
CA PHE A 235 26.90 14.15 -17.14
C PHE A 235 28.16 14.88 -17.62
N ALA A 236 28.67 15.84 -16.85
CA ALA A 236 29.88 16.60 -17.18
C ALA A 236 31.13 15.71 -17.19
N SER A 237 31.24 14.80 -16.21
CA SER A 237 32.37 13.87 -16.08
C SER A 237 32.25 12.60 -16.93
N ARG A 238 31.29 12.52 -17.85
CA ARG A 238 31.10 11.32 -18.69
C ARG A 238 32.24 11.07 -19.68
N HIS A 239 33.01 12.11 -20.02
CA HIS A 239 34.09 12.05 -21.00
C HIS A 239 35.44 11.65 -20.39
N ASP A 240 35.54 11.60 -19.06
CA ASP A 240 36.79 11.29 -18.36
C ASP A 240 37.18 9.81 -18.47
N GLY A 241 36.31 8.96 -19.05
CA GLY A 241 36.61 7.62 -19.56
C GLY A 241 37.03 6.55 -18.53
N GLN A 242 37.34 6.94 -17.29
CA GLN A 242 37.99 6.07 -16.31
C GLN A 242 37.04 5.49 -15.25
N SER A 243 35.76 5.89 -15.20
CA SER A 243 34.83 5.42 -14.18
C SER A 243 33.37 5.46 -14.63
N VAL A 244 32.58 4.46 -14.21
CA VAL A 244 31.12 4.40 -14.37
C VAL A 244 30.36 5.22 -13.32
N ALA A 245 31.05 5.70 -12.27
CA ALA A 245 30.44 6.44 -11.17
C ALA A 245 29.70 7.73 -11.62
N PRO A 246 30.21 8.53 -12.57
CA PRO A 246 29.50 9.70 -13.08
C PRO A 246 28.16 9.34 -13.75
N LEU A 247 28.14 8.28 -14.56
CA LEU A 247 26.91 7.83 -15.21
C LEU A 247 25.86 7.35 -14.20
N VAL A 248 26.28 6.60 -13.18
CA VAL A 248 25.38 6.15 -12.10
C VAL A 248 24.83 7.33 -11.30
N ALA A 249 25.69 8.28 -10.92
CA ALA A 249 25.26 9.51 -10.26
C ALA A 249 24.27 10.30 -11.11
N ALA A 250 24.49 10.33 -12.44
CA ALA A 250 23.58 10.97 -13.39
C ALA A 250 22.18 10.36 -13.37
N VAL A 251 22.10 9.04 -13.52
CA VAL A 251 20.84 8.30 -13.55
C VAL A 251 20.10 8.39 -12.21
N CYS A 252 20.81 8.21 -11.08
CA CYS A 252 20.21 8.32 -9.75
C CYS A 252 19.68 9.73 -9.48
N GLY A 253 20.44 10.77 -9.84
CA GLY A 253 20.02 12.16 -9.70
C GLY A 253 18.73 12.45 -10.47
N VAL A 254 18.61 11.97 -11.70
CA VAL A 254 17.39 12.16 -12.51
C VAL A 254 16.18 11.44 -11.89
N ILE A 255 16.33 10.18 -11.48
CA ILE A 255 15.21 9.39 -10.92
C ILE A 255 14.70 10.01 -9.62
N ILE A 256 15.60 10.34 -8.68
CA ILE A 256 15.22 10.91 -7.38
C ILE A 256 14.69 12.34 -7.56
N GLY A 257 15.28 13.12 -8.47
CA GLY A 257 14.79 14.45 -8.83
C GLY A 257 13.35 14.43 -9.36
N MET A 258 13.03 13.51 -10.27
CA MET A 258 11.66 13.34 -10.75
C MET A 258 10.68 12.98 -9.64
N ALA A 259 11.08 12.12 -8.70
CA ALA A 259 10.24 11.78 -7.54
C ALA A 259 9.97 13.00 -6.64
N CYS A 260 10.98 13.86 -6.43
CA CYS A 260 10.83 15.10 -5.67
C CYS A 260 9.89 16.10 -6.36
N LEU A 261 10.03 16.27 -7.68
CA LEU A 261 9.13 17.13 -8.47
C LEU A 261 7.67 16.65 -8.42
N LEU A 262 7.46 15.33 -8.54
CA LEU A 262 6.13 14.74 -8.45
C LEU A 262 5.50 15.02 -7.06
N MET A 263 6.28 14.86 -6.00
CA MET A 263 5.84 15.17 -4.64
C MET A 263 5.49 16.65 -4.44
N ILE A 264 6.30 17.58 -4.96
CA ILE A 264 5.99 19.01 -4.94
C ILE A 264 4.68 19.30 -5.66
N ALA A 265 4.50 18.73 -6.86
CA ALA A 265 3.28 18.92 -7.64
C ALA A 265 2.03 18.39 -6.93
N ILE A 266 2.10 17.21 -6.32
CA ILE A 266 1.00 16.64 -5.54
C ILE A 266 0.65 17.56 -4.37
N VAL A 267 1.64 18.00 -3.58
CA VAL A 267 1.40 18.88 -2.44
C VAL A 267 0.80 20.22 -2.90
N ALA A 268 1.33 20.81 -3.97
CA ALA A 268 0.84 22.08 -4.51
C ALA A 268 -0.60 21.99 -5.03
N LEU A 269 -0.98 20.89 -5.69
CA LEU A 269 -2.35 20.65 -6.17
C LEU A 269 -3.34 20.37 -5.03
N MET A 270 -2.87 19.89 -3.89
CA MET A 270 -3.70 19.62 -2.72
C MET A 270 -3.81 20.83 -1.76
N MET A 271 -3.07 21.91 -1.98
CA MET A 271 -3.25 23.14 -1.19
C MET A 271 -4.58 23.80 -1.56
N PRO A 272 -5.44 24.14 -0.57
CA PRO A 272 -6.61 24.97 -0.82
C PRO A 272 -6.18 26.26 -1.51
N ARG A 273 -6.84 26.63 -2.62
CA ARG A 273 -6.66 27.96 -3.21
C ARG A 273 -7.24 28.99 -2.22
N GLU A 274 -6.41 29.47 -1.31
CA GLU A 274 -6.72 30.65 -0.50
C GLU A 274 -6.98 31.80 -1.48
N GLY A 275 -8.25 32.21 -1.62
CA GLY A 275 -8.59 33.49 -2.25
C GLY A 275 -9.39 33.49 -3.55
N ARG A 276 -10.26 32.49 -3.82
CA ARG A 276 -11.39 32.77 -4.73
C ARG A 276 -12.62 33.07 -3.86
N PRO A 277 -13.07 34.34 -3.75
CA PRO A 277 -14.36 34.62 -3.14
C PRO A 277 -15.45 33.85 -3.90
N PRO A 278 -16.51 33.38 -3.22
CA PRO A 278 -17.64 32.77 -3.89
C PRO A 278 -18.31 33.83 -4.78
N ASP A 279 -18.38 33.54 -6.08
CA ASP A 279 -19.30 34.20 -7.01
C ASP A 279 -20.70 33.59 -6.85
#